data_AF-A0A8S2ZRK8-F1
#
_entry.id   AF-A0A8S2ZRK8-F1
#
_cell.length_a   1.000
_cell.length_b   1.000
_cell.length_c   1.000
_cell.angle_alpha   90.00
_cell.angle_beta   90.00
_cell.angle_gamma   90.00
#
_symmetry.space_group_name_H-M   'P 1'
#
loop_
_entity.id
_entity.type
_entity.pdbx_description
1 polymer ?
#
loop_
_entity_poly.entity_id
_entity_poly.type
_entity_poly.pdbx_seq_one_letter_code
_entity_poly.pdbx_strand_id
1 'polypeptide(L)'
;MLSNILINNYLKFVIPASRRLASTQTNDNIGARMKMLNDNKEYIKVLELFDTFNEKNINECSNWTIIQALKACTQTSDVQRGLKIHHLIWSRLKHDPYVLPSLIHFYSKFIEKYKKESNH
;
A
#
# COMPACT_ATOMS: atom_id res chain seq x y z
N MET A 1 22.88 12.31 1.37
CA MET A 1 23.35 11.68 2.63
C MET A 1 22.22 11.30 3.59
N LEU A 2 21.12 12.06 3.69
CA LEU A 2 19.94 11.69 4.50
C LEU A 2 19.22 10.40 4.05
N SER A 3 19.28 10.06 2.76
CA SER A 3 18.72 8.83 2.19
C SER A 3 19.38 7.56 2.75
N ASN A 4 20.69 7.58 2.97
CA ASN A 4 21.45 6.40 3.38
C ASN A 4 21.25 6.08 4.87
N ILE A 5 20.98 7.07 5.72
CA ILE A 5 20.69 6.84 7.15
C ILE A 5 19.29 6.26 7.32
N LEU A 6 18.30 6.75 6.56
CA LEU A 6 16.94 6.20 6.56
C LEU A 6 16.90 4.78 6.01
N ILE A 7 17.62 4.52 4.91
CA ILE A 7 17.72 3.18 4.30
C ILE A 7 18.51 2.20 5.20
N ASN A 8 19.62 2.61 5.81
CA ASN A 8 20.41 1.73 6.68
C ASN A 8 19.75 1.44 8.04
N ASN A 9 18.97 2.38 8.59
CA ASN A 9 18.16 2.09 9.78
C ASN A 9 17.01 1.12 9.45
N TYR A 10 16.53 1.11 8.20
CA TYR A 10 15.46 0.21 7.74
C TYR A 10 15.90 -1.25 7.61
N LEU A 11 17.14 -1.50 7.20
CA LEU A 11 17.69 -2.85 7.04
C LEU A 11 17.88 -3.60 8.37
N LYS A 12 17.90 -2.88 9.51
CA LYS A 12 17.93 -3.50 10.85
C LYS A 12 16.56 -3.90 11.40
N PHE A 13 15.46 -3.44 10.79
CA PHE A 13 14.10 -3.73 11.25
C PHE A 13 13.35 -4.74 10.36
N VAL A 14 13.82 -4.97 9.13
CA VAL A 14 13.18 -5.89 8.21
C VAL A 14 13.93 -7.22 8.26
N ILE A 15 13.24 -8.23 8.82
CA ILE A 15 13.62 -9.62 9.13
C ILE A 15 13.94 -9.77 10.63
N PRO A 16 13.06 -10.36 11.47
CA PRO A 16 12.17 -11.50 11.18
C PRO A 16 10.72 -11.37 11.74
N ALA A 17 9.70 -11.55 10.90
CA ALA A 17 8.42 -12.19 11.30
C ALA A 17 7.44 -12.26 10.12
N SER A 18 7.70 -13.18 9.19
CA SER A 18 6.62 -13.84 8.47
C SER A 18 5.85 -14.71 9.48
N ARG A 19 4.92 -14.14 10.28
CA ARG A 19 4.04 -14.99 11.10
C ARG A 19 2.74 -14.33 11.56
N ARG A 20 1.64 -14.93 11.07
CA ARG A 20 0.26 -14.93 11.59
C ARG A 20 -0.53 -13.62 11.50
N LEU A 21 -1.26 -13.47 10.38
CA LEU A 21 -2.59 -12.86 10.38
C LEU A 21 -3.62 -14.01 10.38
N ALA A 22 -3.92 -14.55 11.55
CA ALA A 22 -5.11 -15.36 11.82
C ALA A 22 -5.64 -14.84 13.15
N SER A 23 -6.92 -14.53 13.38
CA SER A 23 -8.22 -15.04 12.90
C SER A 23 -9.24 -13.87 13.00
N THR A 24 -10.45 -13.84 12.42
CA THR A 24 -11.62 -14.72 12.64
C THR A 24 -12.68 -14.55 11.52
N GLN A 25 -13.63 -15.50 11.49
CA GLN A 25 -14.63 -15.84 10.48
C GLN A 25 -15.51 -14.72 9.87
N THR A 26 -15.54 -14.74 8.54
CA THR A 26 -16.65 -14.50 7.58
C THR A 26 -17.74 -13.48 7.92
N ASN A 27 -17.53 -12.26 7.40
CA ASN A 27 -18.43 -11.57 6.46
C ASN A 27 -17.59 -10.52 5.70
N ASP A 28 -17.19 -10.82 4.46
CA ASP A 28 -16.65 -9.87 3.47
C ASP A 28 -15.74 -8.72 3.97
N ASN A 29 -14.66 -9.03 4.69
CA ASN A 29 -13.65 -8.01 4.93
C ASN A 29 -13.01 -7.64 3.58
N ILE A 30 -13.29 -6.43 3.11
CA ILE A 30 -12.81 -5.88 1.84
C ILE A 30 -11.30 -6.07 1.67
N GLY A 31 -10.52 -6.00 2.75
CA GLY A 31 -9.08 -6.27 2.72
C GLY A 31 -8.71 -7.71 2.32
N ALA A 32 -9.53 -8.71 2.64
CA ALA A 32 -9.32 -10.10 2.22
C ALA A 32 -9.69 -10.29 0.74
N ARG A 33 -10.80 -9.68 0.29
CA ARG A 33 -11.21 -9.68 -1.13
C ARG A 33 -10.16 -8.98 -2.01
N MET A 34 -9.68 -7.82 -1.56
CA MET A 34 -8.58 -7.11 -2.22
C MET A 34 -7.29 -7.92 -2.26
N LYS A 35 -6.96 -8.66 -1.19
CA LYS A 35 -5.82 -9.59 -1.20
C LYS A 35 -5.98 -10.66 -2.27
N MET A 36 -7.13 -11.33 -2.32
CA MET A 36 -7.42 -12.37 -3.30
C MET A 36 -7.31 -11.84 -4.73
N LEU A 37 -7.90 -10.69 -5.02
CA LEU A 37 -7.79 -10.02 -6.33
C LEU A 37 -6.34 -9.65 -6.67
N ASN A 38 -5.57 -9.13 -5.70
CA ASN A 38 -4.14 -8.86 -5.89
C ASN A 38 -3.33 -10.13 -6.19
N ASP A 39 -3.64 -11.24 -5.52
CA ASP A 39 -2.95 -12.52 -5.75
C ASP A 39 -3.27 -13.08 -7.15
N ASN A 40 -4.50 -12.83 -7.64
CA ASN A 40 -4.93 -13.14 -9.01
C ASN A 40 -4.44 -12.12 -10.05
N LYS A 41 -3.67 -11.10 -9.64
CA LYS A 41 -3.21 -9.99 -10.50
C LYS A 41 -4.35 -9.13 -11.10
N GLU A 42 -5.53 -9.18 -10.50
CA GLU A 42 -6.71 -8.40 -10.90
C GLU A 42 -6.65 -6.98 -10.28
N TYR A 43 -5.55 -6.27 -10.52
CA TYR A 43 -5.22 -5.02 -9.82
C TYR A 43 -6.24 -3.90 -10.04
N ILE A 44 -6.84 -3.81 -11.23
CA ILE A 44 -7.88 -2.81 -11.51
C ILE A 44 -9.10 -3.05 -10.61
N LYS A 45 -9.53 -4.31 -10.47
CA LYS A 45 -10.66 -4.67 -9.60
C LYS A 45 -10.37 -4.40 -8.12
N VAL A 46 -9.10 -4.52 -7.70
CA VAL A 46 -8.67 -4.11 -6.35
C VAL A 46 -8.94 -2.62 -6.14
N LEU A 47 -8.60 -1.79 -7.12
CA LEU A 47 -8.77 -0.33 -7.03
C LEU A 47 -10.24 0.07 -7.12
N GLU A 48 -11.03 -0.55 -7.98
CA GLU A 48 -12.49 -0.36 -8.02
C GLU A 48 -13.14 -0.72 -6.69
N LEU A 49 -12.79 -1.90 -6.13
CA LEU A 49 -13.28 -2.32 -4.83
C LEU A 49 -12.84 -1.36 -3.72
N PHE A 50 -11.61 -0.84 -3.79
CA PHE A 50 -11.14 0.17 -2.84
C PHE A 50 -11.92 1.48 -2.98
N ASP A 51 -12.15 1.96 -4.19
CA ASP A 51 -12.88 3.20 -4.47
C ASP A 51 -14.32 3.13 -3.92
N THR A 52 -15.00 1.99 -4.09
CA THR A 52 -16.35 1.79 -3.50
C THR A 52 -16.38 1.85 -1.97
N PHE A 53 -15.26 1.54 -1.31
CA PHE A 53 -15.13 1.63 0.14
C PHE A 53 -14.69 3.03 0.61
N ASN A 54 -13.92 3.72 -0.23
CA ASN A 54 -13.26 4.98 0.07
C ASN A 54 -14.22 6.18 0.18
N GLU A 55 -15.41 6.13 -0.45
CA GLU A 55 -16.38 7.22 -0.39
C GLU A 55 -17.00 7.44 0.99
N LYS A 56 -16.94 6.46 1.90
CA LYS A 56 -17.66 6.54 3.18
C LYS A 56 -16.78 6.72 4.41
N ASN A 57 -15.63 6.06 4.56
CA ASN A 57 -14.78 6.20 5.78
C ASN A 57 -13.33 5.71 5.62
N ILE A 58 -12.47 6.39 4.86
CA ILE A 58 -11.05 5.97 4.75
C ILE A 58 -10.26 6.06 6.06
N ASN A 59 -10.67 6.92 6.99
CA ASN A 59 -10.08 6.97 8.32
C ASN A 59 -10.32 5.69 9.12
N GLU A 60 -11.36 4.93 8.78
CA GLU A 60 -11.70 3.63 9.37
C GLU A 60 -11.10 2.45 8.58
N CYS A 61 -10.47 2.70 7.42
CA CYS A 61 -9.79 1.65 6.66
C CYS A 61 -8.68 1.01 7.50
N SER A 62 -8.69 -0.31 7.56
CA SER A 62 -7.58 -1.05 8.16
C SER A 62 -6.27 -0.80 7.40
N ASN A 63 -5.14 -0.82 8.12
CA ASN A 63 -3.81 -0.74 7.51
C ASN A 63 -3.63 -1.81 6.42
N TRP A 64 -4.20 -3.00 6.63
CA TRP A 64 -4.18 -4.09 5.66
C TRP A 64 -4.85 -3.72 4.33
N THR A 65 -6.03 -3.11 4.37
CA THR A 65 -6.76 -2.65 3.17
C THR A 65 -5.95 -1.62 2.39
N ILE A 66 -5.33 -0.66 3.11
CA ILE A 66 -4.49 0.38 2.50
C ILE A 66 -3.26 -0.23 1.82
N ILE A 67 -2.62 -1.21 2.47
CA ILE A 67 -1.48 -1.94 1.90
C ILE A 67 -1.88 -2.65 0.59
N GLN A 68 -3.05 -3.28 0.54
CA GLN A 68 -3.54 -3.92 -0.68
C GLN A 68 -3.82 -2.91 -1.80
N ALA A 69 -4.37 -1.74 -1.47
CA ALA A 69 -4.60 -0.66 -2.44
C ALA A 69 -3.28 -0.14 -3.01
N LEU A 70 -2.30 0.17 -2.16
CA LEU A 70 -0.98 0.65 -2.59
C LEU A 70 -0.23 -0.37 -3.45
N LYS A 71 -0.36 -1.67 -3.15
CA LYS A 71 0.16 -2.75 -4.00
C LYS A 71 -0.46 -2.68 -5.39
N ALA A 72 -1.79 -2.57 -5.48
CA ALA A 72 -2.47 -2.45 -6.78
C ALA A 72 -2.07 -1.19 -7.54
N CYS A 73 -2.00 -0.02 -6.88
CA CYS A 73 -1.50 1.23 -7.48
C CYS A 73 -0.08 1.08 -8.06
N THR A 74 0.79 0.36 -7.36
CA THR A 74 2.15 0.09 -7.82
C THR A 74 2.14 -0.74 -9.11
N GLN A 75 1.30 -1.78 -9.16
CA GLN A 75 1.21 -2.69 -10.31
C GLN A 75 0.54 -2.06 -11.53
N THR A 76 -0.45 -1.18 -11.33
CA THR A 76 -1.10 -0.43 -12.41
C THR A 76 -0.37 0.86 -12.77
N SER A 77 0.65 1.26 -11.99
CA SER A 77 1.27 2.59 -12.06
C SER A 77 0.28 3.75 -11.88
N ASP A 78 -0.82 3.52 -11.15
CA ASP A 78 -1.83 4.54 -10.87
C ASP A 78 -1.39 5.45 -9.72
N VAL A 79 -0.69 6.50 -10.10
CA VAL A 79 -0.01 7.36 -9.14
C VAL A 79 -0.95 8.36 -8.51
N GLN A 80 -1.94 8.82 -9.27
CA GLN A 80 -2.97 9.71 -8.77
C GLN A 80 -3.73 9.06 -7.60
N ARG A 81 -4.13 7.79 -7.74
CA ARG A 81 -4.74 7.04 -6.62
C ARG A 81 -3.78 6.85 -5.45
N GLY A 82 -2.52 6.49 -5.69
CA GLY A 82 -1.54 6.34 -4.61
C GLY A 82 -1.28 7.62 -3.82
N LEU A 83 -1.22 8.78 -4.49
CA LEU A 83 -1.11 10.09 -3.85
C LEU A 83 -2.35 10.44 -3.03
N LYS A 84 -3.55 10.16 -3.57
CA LYS A 84 -4.83 10.36 -2.85
C LYS A 84 -4.87 9.53 -1.57
N ILE A 85 -4.48 8.25 -1.64
CA ILE A 85 -4.39 7.37 -0.46
C ILE A 85 -3.42 7.94 0.58
N HIS A 86 -2.23 8.37 0.15
CA HIS A 86 -1.23 8.96 1.05
C HIS A 86 -1.77 10.20 1.78
N HIS A 87 -2.43 11.11 1.06
CA HIS A 87 -3.02 12.32 1.65
C HIS A 87 -4.08 11.97 2.71
N LEU A 88 -4.94 10.99 2.42
CA LEU A 88 -6.04 10.59 3.30
C LEU A 88 -5.55 9.91 4.59
N ILE A 89 -4.41 9.22 4.56
CA ILE A 89 -3.86 8.54 5.73
C ILE A 89 -2.78 9.35 6.46
N TRP A 90 -2.46 10.56 5.98
CA TRP A 90 -1.33 11.37 6.48
C TRP A 90 -1.37 11.57 8.00
N SER A 91 -2.55 11.88 8.56
CA SER A 91 -2.76 12.07 9.99
C SER A 91 -2.53 10.80 10.82
N ARG A 92 -2.69 9.63 10.21
CA ARG A 92 -2.57 8.31 10.87
C ARG A 92 -1.14 7.78 10.90
N LEU A 93 -0.29 8.19 9.96
CA LEU A 93 1.07 7.66 9.82
C LEU A 93 1.94 7.80 11.08
N LYS A 94 1.67 8.81 11.92
CA LYS A 94 2.36 8.99 13.20
C LYS A 94 2.01 7.90 14.23
N HIS A 95 0.80 7.37 14.17
CA HIS A 95 0.26 6.39 15.12
C HIS A 95 0.25 4.97 14.55
N ASP A 96 0.19 4.83 13.22
CA ASP A 96 0.09 3.58 12.46
C ASP A 96 1.25 3.43 11.45
N PRO A 97 2.49 3.14 11.90
CA PRO A 97 3.66 3.07 11.01
C PRO A 97 3.64 1.86 10.05
N TYR A 98 2.70 0.92 10.21
CA TYR A 98 2.62 -0.31 9.43
C TYR A 98 2.41 -0.11 7.93
N VAL A 99 1.85 1.04 7.51
CA VAL A 99 1.61 1.36 6.09
C VAL A 99 2.84 2.00 5.43
N LEU A 100 3.78 2.54 6.21
CA LEU A 100 4.98 3.23 5.71
C LEU A 100 5.82 2.38 4.74
N PRO A 101 6.11 1.08 5.01
CA PRO A 101 6.87 0.26 4.06
C PRO A 101 6.21 0.19 2.68
N SER A 102 4.88 0.09 2.64
CA SER A 102 4.13 0.01 1.38
C SER A 102 4.11 1.33 0.63
N LEU A 103 4.02 2.47 1.33
CA LEU A 103 4.16 3.79 0.73
C LEU A 103 5.54 3.99 0.11
N ILE A 104 6.60 3.62 0.83
CA ILE A 104 7.97 3.73 0.34
C ILE A 104 8.12 2.87 -0.92
N HIS A 105 7.68 1.61 -0.88
CA HIS A 105 7.75 0.73 -2.05
C HIS A 105 7.03 1.33 -3.27
N PHE A 106 5.82 1.87 -3.07
CA PHE A 106 5.06 2.54 -4.12
C PHE A 106 5.83 3.71 -4.74
N TYR A 107 6.36 4.64 -3.92
CA TYR A 107 7.13 5.78 -4.41
C TYR A 107 8.43 5.37 -5.12
N SER A 108 9.15 4.38 -4.58
CA SER A 108 10.37 3.87 -5.21
C SER A 108 10.08 3.34 -6.62
N LYS A 109 9.01 2.57 -6.79
CA LYS A 109 8.62 2.01 -8.10
C LYS A 109 8.20 3.09 -9.10
N PHE A 110 7.48 4.10 -8.63
CA PHE A 110 7.11 5.24 -9.47
C PHE A 110 8.33 5.99 -10.00
N ILE A 111 9.29 6.31 -9.13
CA ILE A 111 10.51 7.02 -9.50
C ILE A 111 11.35 6.18 -10.47
N GLU A 112 11.48 4.87 -10.24
CA GLU A 112 12.15 3.95 -11.16
C GLU A 112 11.52 3.98 -12.56
N LYS A 113 10.18 4.03 -12.65
CA LYS A 113 9.46 4.09 -13.92
C LYS A 113 9.69 5.41 -14.65
N TYR A 114 9.57 6.54 -13.95
CA TYR A 114 9.83 7.87 -14.52
C TYR A 114 11.22 7.99 -15.13
N LYS A 115 12.24 7.44 -14.45
CA LYS A 115 13.62 7.44 -14.97
C LYS A 115 13.80 6.59 -16.23
N LYS A 116 12.97 5.56 -16.46
CA LYS A 116 13.04 4.75 -17.67
C LYS A 116 12.40 5.48 -18.86
N GLU A 117 11.29 6.18 -18.62
CA GLU A 117 10.56 6.94 -19.65
C GLU A 117 11.31 8.20 -20.10
N SER A 118 12.13 8.80 -19.24
CA SER A 118 12.95 9.98 -19.58
C SER A 118 14.27 9.66 -20.29
N ASN A 119 14.64 8.37 -20.40
CA ASN A 119 15.86 7.90 -21.07
C ASN A 119 15.54 7.20 -22.42
N HIS A 120 14.38 7.50 -22.99
CA HIS A 120 13.96 7.19 -24.35
C HIS A 120 13.51 8.49 -25.02
#